data_AF-A0AAE3UCC4-F1
#
_entry.id   AF-A0AAE3UCC4-F1
#
_cell.length_a   1.000
_cell.length_b   1.000
_cell.length_c   1.000
_cell.angle_alpha   90.00
_cell.angle_beta   90.00
_cell.angle_gamma   90.00
#
_symmetry.space_group_name_H-M   'P 1'
#
loop_
_entity.id
_entity.type
_entity.pdbx_description
1 polymer ?
#
loop_
_entity_poly.entity_id
_entity_poly.type
_entity_poly.pdbx_seq_one_letter_code
_entity_poly.pdbx_strand_id
1 'polypeptide(L)'
;MKKLLEEIDKIEFTIEPNYSFDLDKEFDLISMYLNLRDRECLKYDFDIFLGKGRFIVHNSLGGNLLFLKVPERIEKIRIGSNSNSCDFEVSVIFESDNRRKENTKYKPNAGKIDSTTWNVLWIFPNFFKYEKVIQCALMLVIGKIIKQICEYGRTSFAYMKIENDFAIELLIDGELEFKLKIKSSS
;
A
#
# COMPACT_ATOMS: atom_id res chain seq x y z
N MET A 1 -11.85 -4.03 18.98
CA MET A 1 -10.70 -3.46 18.25
C MET A 1 -10.08 -4.47 17.28
N LYS A 2 -9.68 -5.69 17.69
CA LYS A 2 -9.30 -6.77 16.71
C LYS A 2 -10.38 -7.03 15.65
N LYS A 3 -11.66 -6.97 16.07
CA LYS A 3 -12.82 -7.09 15.19
C LYS A 3 -12.83 -6.11 14.01
N LEU A 4 -12.46 -4.84 14.21
CA LEU A 4 -12.43 -3.84 13.13
C LEU A 4 -11.47 -4.28 12.02
N LEU A 5 -10.25 -4.65 12.42
CA LEU A 5 -9.20 -4.99 11.48
C LEU A 5 -9.49 -6.32 10.76
N GLU A 6 -10.08 -7.29 11.46
CA GLU A 6 -10.57 -8.54 10.85
C GLU A 6 -11.72 -8.30 9.87
N GLU A 7 -12.60 -7.33 10.14
CA GLU A 7 -13.69 -6.96 9.23
C GLU A 7 -13.15 -6.25 7.99
N ILE A 8 -12.22 -5.30 8.14
CA ILE A 8 -11.54 -4.67 7.00
C ILE A 8 -10.80 -5.72 6.16
N ASP A 9 -10.08 -6.66 6.77
CA ASP A 9 -9.33 -7.70 6.06
C ASP A 9 -10.23 -8.59 5.18
N LYS A 10 -11.50 -8.79 5.58
CA LYS A 10 -12.50 -9.55 4.82
C LYS A 10 -13.12 -8.78 3.65
N ILE A 11 -13.03 -7.45 3.60
CA ILE A 11 -13.62 -6.68 2.49
C ILE A 11 -12.81 -6.93 1.20
N GLU A 12 -13.45 -7.44 0.15
CA GLU A 12 -12.75 -7.58 -1.13
C GLU A 12 -12.63 -6.23 -1.85
N PHE A 13 -11.39 -5.84 -2.16
CA PHE A 13 -11.13 -4.65 -2.98
C PHE A 13 -11.17 -5.06 -4.44
N THR A 14 -11.98 -4.37 -5.23
CA THR A 14 -11.98 -4.53 -6.68
C THR A 14 -11.35 -3.28 -7.29
N ILE A 15 -10.29 -3.46 -8.09
CA ILE A 15 -9.76 -2.37 -8.91
C ILE A 15 -10.64 -2.25 -10.15
N GLU A 16 -11.29 -1.11 -10.28
CA GLU A 16 -12.01 -0.72 -11.48
C GLU A 16 -11.06 -0.11 -12.54
N PRO A 17 -11.50 0.05 -13.80
CA PRO A 17 -10.73 0.75 -14.82
C PRO A 17 -10.21 2.11 -14.32
N ASN A 18 -8.97 2.46 -14.68
CA ASN A 18 -8.27 3.67 -14.21
C ASN A 18 -7.91 3.72 -12.72
N TYR A 19 -7.92 2.58 -12.01
CA TYR A 19 -7.59 2.52 -10.59
C TYR A 19 -8.56 3.36 -9.74
N SER A 20 -9.85 3.36 -10.11
CA SER A 20 -10.90 3.78 -9.17
C SER A 20 -11.04 2.74 -8.06
N PHE A 21 -11.28 3.26 -6.86
CA PHE A 21 -11.56 2.49 -5.66
C PHE A 21 -12.86 3.03 -5.09
N ASP A 22 -13.82 2.14 -4.82
CA ASP A 22 -14.92 2.41 -3.91
C ASP A 22 -14.44 2.04 -2.50
N LEU A 23 -14.41 3.03 -1.62
CA LEU A 23 -13.93 2.88 -0.24
C LEU A 23 -15.03 3.18 0.79
N ASP A 24 -16.31 3.20 0.35
CA ASP A 24 -17.43 3.58 1.21
C ASP A 24 -17.59 2.59 2.37
N LYS A 25 -17.39 1.29 2.11
CA LYS A 25 -17.49 0.24 3.15
C LYS A 25 -16.42 0.40 4.22
N GLU A 26 -15.19 0.69 3.83
CA GLU A 26 -14.07 0.90 4.74
C GLU A 26 -14.27 2.18 5.55
N PHE A 27 -14.71 3.26 4.90
CA PHE A 27 -15.06 4.49 5.58
C PHE A 27 -16.13 4.25 6.63
N ASP A 28 -17.26 3.65 6.25
CA ASP A 28 -18.39 3.38 7.14
C ASP A 28 -17.94 2.54 8.34
N LEU A 29 -17.20 1.46 8.08
CA LEU A 29 -16.75 0.53 9.12
C LEU A 29 -15.78 1.21 10.11
N ILE A 30 -14.80 1.98 9.63
CA ILE A 30 -13.88 2.72 10.51
C ILE A 30 -14.63 3.81 11.28
N SER A 31 -15.55 4.53 10.62
CA SER A 31 -16.30 5.63 11.21
C SER A 31 -17.13 5.20 12.44
N MET A 32 -17.62 3.96 12.47
CA MET A 32 -18.39 3.42 13.60
C MET A 32 -17.59 3.42 14.92
N TYR A 33 -16.26 3.41 14.85
CA TYR A 33 -15.37 3.42 16.02
C TYR A 33 -14.91 4.82 16.43
N LEU A 34 -15.33 5.86 15.71
CA LEU A 34 -14.90 7.23 15.93
C LEU A 34 -16.03 8.09 16.53
N ASN A 35 -15.64 9.11 17.30
CA ASN A 35 -16.55 10.18 17.70
C ASN A 35 -16.85 11.13 16.52
N LEU A 36 -17.79 12.06 16.68
CA LEU A 36 -18.22 12.96 15.60
C LEU A 36 -17.06 13.73 14.96
N ARG A 37 -16.16 14.30 15.78
CA ARG A 37 -15.02 15.10 15.29
C ARG A 37 -14.05 14.24 14.49
N ASP A 38 -13.71 13.05 14.97
CA ASP A 38 -12.77 12.17 14.29
C ASP A 38 -13.39 11.56 13.02
N ARG A 39 -14.71 11.41 12.95
CA ARG A 39 -15.41 11.03 11.70
C ARG A 39 -15.28 12.09 10.61
N GLU A 40 -15.39 13.37 10.97
CA GLU A 40 -15.17 14.47 10.03
C GLU A 40 -13.73 14.48 9.51
N CYS A 41 -12.75 14.26 10.40
CA CYS A 41 -11.35 14.09 10.00
C CYS A 41 -11.17 12.87 9.08
N LEU A 42 -11.80 11.75 9.38
CA LEU A 42 -11.73 10.54 8.56
C LEU A 42 -12.31 10.79 7.17
N LYS A 43 -13.44 11.50 7.09
CA LYS A 43 -14.06 11.83 5.81
C LYS A 43 -13.13 12.69 4.96
N TYR A 44 -12.53 13.72 5.56
CA TYR A 44 -11.53 14.54 4.90
C TYR A 44 -10.33 13.73 4.40
N ASP A 45 -9.83 12.79 5.21
CA ASP A 45 -8.72 11.91 4.83
C ASP A 45 -9.07 11.03 3.63
N PHE A 46 -10.27 10.43 3.59
CA PHE A 46 -10.73 9.63 2.45
C PHE A 46 -10.94 10.49 1.20
N ASP A 47 -11.46 11.71 1.34
CA ASP A 47 -11.64 12.63 0.20
C ASP A 47 -10.29 13.06 -0.38
N ILE A 48 -9.28 13.32 0.47
CA ILE A 48 -7.90 13.61 0.02
C ILE A 48 -7.28 12.39 -0.65
N PHE A 49 -7.45 11.20 -0.08
CA PHE A 49 -6.95 9.96 -0.66
C PHE A 49 -7.55 9.71 -2.05
N LEU A 50 -8.87 9.77 -2.16
CA LEU A 50 -9.57 9.61 -3.43
C LEU A 50 -9.16 10.72 -4.42
N GLY A 51 -9.02 11.97 -3.99
CA GLY A 51 -8.62 13.06 -4.88
C GLY A 51 -7.19 12.93 -5.44
N LYS A 52 -6.21 12.68 -4.56
CA LYS A 52 -4.77 12.74 -4.90
C LYS A 52 -3.98 11.53 -4.39
N GLY A 53 -4.23 11.08 -3.16
CA GLY A 53 -3.44 10.02 -2.52
C GLY A 53 -3.35 8.73 -3.33
N ARG A 54 -4.45 8.32 -3.97
CA ARG A 54 -4.50 7.12 -4.82
C ARG A 54 -3.49 7.16 -5.97
N PHE A 55 -3.26 8.33 -6.57
CA PHE A 55 -2.32 8.49 -7.68
C PHE A 55 -0.87 8.45 -7.18
N ILE A 56 -0.62 8.92 -5.96
CA ILE A 56 0.71 8.81 -5.32
C ILE A 56 1.04 7.34 -5.10
N VAL A 57 0.14 6.59 -4.46
CA VAL A 57 0.30 5.15 -4.21
C VAL A 57 0.48 4.40 -5.53
N HIS A 58 -0.39 4.65 -6.50
CA HIS A 58 -0.38 3.95 -7.78
C HIS A 58 0.88 4.24 -8.61
N ASN A 59 1.21 5.52 -8.85
CA ASN A 59 2.34 5.89 -9.71
C ASN A 59 3.68 5.51 -9.09
N SER A 60 3.82 5.65 -7.77
CA SER A 60 5.06 5.29 -7.09
C SER A 60 5.25 3.77 -7.06
N LEU A 61 4.21 2.99 -6.77
CA LEU A 61 4.32 1.55 -6.73
C LEU A 61 4.46 0.97 -8.14
N GLY A 62 3.52 1.26 -9.04
CA GLY A 62 3.48 0.66 -10.37
C GLY A 62 4.43 1.27 -11.39
N GLY A 63 4.66 2.58 -11.30
CA GLY A 63 5.51 3.31 -12.24
C GLY A 63 6.98 3.38 -11.83
N ASN A 64 7.28 3.32 -10.53
CA ASN A 64 8.65 3.41 -10.01
C ASN A 64 9.11 2.08 -9.41
N LEU A 65 8.51 1.60 -8.32
CA LEU A 65 9.05 0.46 -7.56
C LEU A 65 8.92 -0.89 -8.31
N LEU A 66 7.75 -1.15 -8.89
CA LEU A 66 7.39 -2.42 -9.55
C LEU A 66 7.37 -2.34 -11.08
N PHE A 67 8.13 -1.40 -11.67
CA PHE A 67 8.31 -1.37 -13.12
C PHE A 67 9.25 -2.52 -13.57
N LEU A 68 8.66 -3.68 -13.87
CA LEU A 68 9.32 -4.94 -14.21
C LEU A 68 9.04 -5.32 -15.68
N LYS A 69 9.96 -4.98 -16.58
CA LYS A 69 9.89 -5.37 -18.01
C LYS A 69 9.99 -6.88 -18.22
N VAL A 70 10.84 -7.52 -17.42
CA VAL A 70 11.04 -8.96 -17.39
C VAL A 70 10.65 -9.50 -16.02
N PRO A 71 10.21 -10.77 -15.95
CA PRO A 71 9.82 -11.37 -14.69
C PRO A 71 10.90 -11.29 -13.59
N GLU A 72 10.54 -10.96 -12.37
CA GLU A 72 11.48 -10.87 -11.24
C GLU A 72 10.82 -11.33 -9.92
N ARG A 73 11.64 -11.90 -9.02
CA ARG A 73 11.19 -12.44 -7.74
C ARG A 73 11.27 -11.41 -6.63
N ILE A 74 10.19 -11.32 -5.85
CA ILE A 74 10.03 -10.36 -4.74
C ILE A 74 10.04 -11.14 -3.43
N GLU A 75 10.88 -10.74 -2.48
CA GLU A 75 10.88 -11.29 -1.13
C GLU A 75 9.66 -10.77 -0.36
N LYS A 76 9.45 -9.45 -0.36
CA LYS A 76 8.34 -8.77 0.32
C LYS A 76 8.24 -7.30 -0.09
N ILE A 77 7.10 -6.70 0.25
CA ILE A 77 6.91 -5.24 0.26
C ILE A 77 6.74 -4.80 1.71
N ARG A 78 7.32 -3.67 2.09
CA ARG A 78 7.11 -3.04 3.39
C ARG A 78 6.49 -1.67 3.22
N ILE A 79 5.50 -1.36 4.06
CA ILE A 79 4.91 -0.05 4.22
C ILE A 79 5.01 0.29 5.69
N GLY A 80 5.81 1.28 6.05
CA GLY A 80 6.03 1.69 7.42
C GLY A 80 5.63 3.14 7.64
N SER A 81 4.85 3.44 8.67
CA SER A 81 4.69 4.83 9.14
C SER A 81 5.70 5.14 10.22
N ASN A 82 6.32 6.32 10.17
CA ASN A 82 7.17 6.83 11.24
C ASN A 82 6.58 8.13 11.79
N SER A 83 6.14 8.07 13.05
CA SER A 83 5.54 9.21 13.75
C SER A 83 6.48 10.42 13.90
N ASN A 84 7.80 10.21 13.87
CA ASN A 84 8.77 11.29 14.00
C ASN A 84 8.98 12.07 12.70
N SER A 85 8.83 11.43 11.54
CA SER A 85 9.06 12.06 10.23
C SER A 85 7.78 12.44 9.49
N CYS A 86 6.61 11.99 9.98
CA CYS A 86 5.33 12.17 9.31
C CYS A 86 5.29 11.59 7.88
N ASP A 87 6.03 10.52 7.64
CA ASP A 87 6.15 9.86 6.33
C ASP A 87 5.71 8.40 6.40
N PHE A 88 5.21 7.91 5.26
CA PHE A 88 5.18 6.48 4.95
C PHE A 88 6.43 6.12 4.15
N GLU A 89 7.25 5.21 4.68
CA GLU A 89 8.32 4.57 3.91
C GLU A 89 7.77 3.32 3.22
N VAL A 90 7.97 3.23 1.92
CA VAL A 90 7.53 2.08 1.12
C VAL A 90 8.73 1.49 0.41
N SER A 91 8.92 0.19 0.56
CA SER A 91 10.02 -0.53 -0.07
C SER A 91 9.59 -1.86 -0.67
N VAL A 92 10.20 -2.19 -1.80
CA VAL A 92 10.14 -3.51 -2.44
C VAL A 92 11.50 -4.16 -2.22
N ILE A 93 11.49 -5.30 -1.55
CA ILE A 93 12.68 -6.13 -1.34
C ILE A 93 12.63 -7.29 -2.32
N PHE A 94 13.60 -7.34 -3.23
CA PHE A 94 13.79 -8.42 -4.19
C PHE A 94 14.55 -9.59 -3.55
N GLU A 95 14.47 -10.79 -4.12
CA GLU A 95 15.21 -11.95 -3.59
C GLU A 95 16.73 -11.86 -3.87
N SER A 96 17.15 -11.09 -4.88
CA SER A 96 18.54 -11.01 -5.36
C SER A 96 19.06 -9.57 -5.35
N ASP A 97 20.32 -9.38 -4.94
CA ASP A 97 21.06 -8.13 -5.11
C ASP A 97 21.36 -7.85 -6.59
N ASN A 98 21.60 -8.91 -7.37
CA ASN A 98 21.87 -8.83 -8.80
C ASN A 98 20.55 -8.85 -9.58
N ARG A 99 19.88 -7.70 -9.58
CA ARG A 99 18.62 -7.50 -10.29
C ARG A 99 18.77 -7.59 -11.80
N ARG A 100 17.68 -7.94 -12.49
CA ARG A 100 17.69 -8.08 -13.96
C ARG A 100 17.93 -6.74 -14.64
N LYS A 101 18.91 -6.68 -15.56
CA LYS A 101 19.36 -5.44 -16.22
C LYS A 101 18.24 -4.70 -16.94
N GLU A 102 17.26 -5.41 -17.48
CA GLU A 102 16.11 -4.85 -18.17
C GLU A 102 15.18 -4.07 -17.22
N ASN A 103 15.12 -4.48 -15.95
CA ASN A 103 14.33 -3.84 -14.89
C ASN A 103 15.10 -2.69 -14.22
N THR A 104 16.44 -2.71 -14.29
CA THR A 104 17.31 -1.71 -13.64
C THR A 104 17.96 -0.72 -14.59
N LYS A 105 17.72 -0.82 -15.90
CA LYS A 105 18.35 0.02 -16.95
C LYS A 105 18.36 1.52 -16.65
N TYR A 106 17.31 2.03 -16.00
CA TYR A 106 17.14 3.46 -15.67
C TYR A 106 17.32 3.76 -14.17
N LYS A 107 17.80 2.80 -13.40
CA LYS A 107 17.98 2.88 -11.95
C LYS A 107 19.45 2.57 -11.59
N PRO A 108 20.34 3.57 -11.61
CA PRO A 108 21.78 3.37 -11.40
C PRO A 108 22.11 2.77 -10.02
N ASN A 109 21.23 2.96 -9.04
CA ASN A 109 21.37 2.44 -7.67
C ASN A 109 20.41 1.28 -7.37
N ALA A 110 19.84 0.63 -8.38
CA ALA A 110 18.98 -0.52 -8.13
C ALA A 110 19.80 -1.66 -7.52
N GLY A 111 19.42 -2.06 -6.32
CA GLY A 111 19.95 -3.22 -5.62
C GLY A 111 18.82 -4.11 -5.15
N LYS A 112 19.04 -4.83 -4.06
CA LYS A 112 18.00 -5.68 -3.46
C LYS A 112 16.78 -4.93 -2.96
N ILE A 113 16.93 -3.65 -2.60
CA ILE A 113 15.86 -2.83 -2.04
C ILE A 113 15.66 -1.61 -2.93
N ASP A 114 14.44 -1.44 -3.43
CA ASP A 114 13.96 -0.19 -3.99
C ASP A 114 12.99 0.45 -2.99
N SER A 115 13.18 1.72 -2.64
CA SER A 115 12.31 2.41 -1.68
C SER A 115 11.93 3.82 -2.12
N THR A 116 10.86 4.32 -1.51
CA THR A 116 10.37 5.69 -1.67
C THR A 116 9.67 6.12 -0.39
N THR A 117 9.52 7.43 -0.19
CA THR A 117 8.77 7.99 0.92
C THR A 117 7.56 8.75 0.40
N TRP A 118 6.42 8.59 1.08
CA TRP A 118 5.21 9.36 0.83
C TRP A 118 4.95 10.27 2.02
N ASN A 119 4.74 11.55 1.76
CA ASN A 119 4.26 12.45 2.78
C ASN A 119 2.85 12.01 3.20
N VAL A 120 2.67 11.68 4.48
CA VAL A 120 1.39 11.19 5.01
C VAL A 120 0.27 12.21 4.79
N LEU A 121 0.59 13.50 4.78
CA LEU A 121 -0.39 14.58 4.54
C LEU A 121 -1.02 14.55 3.15
N TRP A 122 -0.41 13.87 2.19
CA TRP A 122 -0.97 13.73 0.85
C TRP A 122 -1.81 12.46 0.67
N ILE A 123 -1.84 11.61 1.69
CA ILE A 123 -2.55 10.34 1.68
C ILE A 123 -3.66 10.39 2.74
N PHE A 124 -3.30 10.54 4.01
CA PHE A 124 -4.20 10.68 5.16
C PHE A 124 -3.73 11.79 6.12
N PRO A 125 -4.11 13.05 5.88
CA PRO A 125 -3.70 14.22 6.69
C PRO A 125 -3.80 14.08 8.21
N ASN A 126 -4.81 13.35 8.71
CA ASN A 126 -5.03 13.21 10.15
C ASN A 126 -4.52 11.88 10.71
N PHE A 127 -3.77 11.08 9.94
CA PHE A 127 -3.29 9.75 10.33
C PHE A 127 -2.74 9.68 11.76
N PHE A 128 -1.77 10.54 12.11
CA PHE A 128 -1.15 10.53 13.44
C PHE A 128 -2.01 11.12 14.56
N LYS A 129 -3.19 11.69 14.26
CA LYS A 129 -4.15 12.12 15.28
C LYS A 129 -4.99 10.97 15.81
N TYR A 130 -5.15 9.91 15.03
CA TYR A 130 -5.97 8.78 15.44
C TYR A 130 -5.22 7.85 16.40
N GLU A 131 -5.99 7.10 17.18
CA GLU A 131 -5.48 5.97 17.94
C GLU A 131 -4.87 4.90 17.02
N LYS A 132 -3.89 4.15 17.54
CA LYS A 132 -3.14 3.12 16.80
C LYS A 132 -4.04 2.15 16.02
N VAL A 133 -5.20 1.77 16.55
CA VAL A 133 -6.13 0.86 15.86
C VAL A 133 -6.66 1.43 14.54
N ILE A 134 -6.95 2.73 14.50
CA ILE A 134 -7.44 3.43 13.31
C ILE A 134 -6.29 3.66 12.33
N GLN A 135 -5.08 3.96 12.83
CA GLN A 135 -3.88 4.00 12.01
C GLN A 135 -3.63 2.64 11.32
N CYS A 136 -3.73 1.53 12.07
CA CYS A 136 -3.64 0.19 11.50
C CYS A 136 -4.73 -0.06 10.45
N ALA A 137 -5.96 0.39 10.68
CA ALA A 137 -7.05 0.27 9.72
C ALA A 137 -6.77 1.02 8.42
N LEU A 138 -6.29 2.26 8.50
CA LEU A 138 -5.91 3.07 7.34
C LEU A 138 -4.72 2.46 6.58
N MET A 139 -3.71 1.95 7.30
CA MET A 139 -2.59 1.21 6.70
C MET A 139 -3.07 -0.05 5.99
N LEU A 140 -4.04 -0.77 6.56
CA LEU A 140 -4.62 -1.96 5.97
C LEU A 140 -5.36 -1.64 4.66
N VAL A 141 -6.09 -0.52 4.59
CA VAL A 141 -6.69 -0.02 3.33
C VAL A 141 -5.61 0.18 2.26
N ILE A 142 -4.52 0.89 2.57
CA ILE A 142 -3.40 1.08 1.63
C ILE A 142 -2.79 -0.27 1.23
N GLY A 143 -2.52 -1.14 2.19
CA GLY A 143 -1.95 -2.46 1.93
C GLY A 143 -2.80 -3.30 0.98
N LYS A 144 -4.13 -3.24 1.13
CA LYS A 144 -5.08 -3.95 0.26
C LYS A 144 -5.14 -3.36 -1.15
N ILE A 145 -5.02 -2.04 -1.29
CA ILE A 145 -4.86 -1.38 -2.58
C ILE A 145 -3.58 -1.85 -3.28
N ILE A 146 -2.45 -1.85 -2.57
CA ILE A 146 -1.16 -2.34 -3.10
C ILE A 146 -1.26 -3.81 -3.49
N LYS A 147 -1.90 -4.64 -2.66
CA LYS A 147 -2.16 -6.05 -2.96
C LYS A 147 -2.89 -6.19 -4.29
N GLN A 148 -3.97 -5.44 -4.50
CA GLN A 148 -4.71 -5.47 -5.75
C GLN A 148 -3.90 -4.96 -6.94
N ILE A 149 -3.08 -3.92 -6.78
CA ILE A 149 -2.18 -3.46 -7.86
C ILE A 149 -1.21 -4.58 -8.26
N CYS A 150 -0.67 -5.33 -7.29
CA CYS A 150 0.22 -6.44 -7.59
C CYS A 150 -0.51 -7.61 -8.25
N GLU A 151 -1.73 -7.93 -7.82
CA GLU A 151 -2.51 -9.07 -8.34
C GLU A 151 -3.11 -8.77 -9.72
N TYR A 152 -3.79 -7.64 -9.88
CA TYR A 152 -4.33 -7.16 -11.16
C TYR A 152 -3.25 -6.73 -12.13
N GLY A 153 -2.17 -6.12 -11.64
CA GLY A 153 -1.14 -5.58 -12.51
C GLY A 153 -0.39 -6.63 -13.30
N ARG A 154 -0.29 -7.85 -12.76
CA ARG A 154 0.26 -9.01 -13.46
C ARG A 154 -0.52 -9.42 -14.69
N THR A 155 -1.85 -9.31 -14.65
CA THR A 155 -2.72 -9.74 -15.75
C THR A 155 -2.88 -8.66 -16.81
N SER A 156 -2.72 -7.39 -16.43
CA SER A 156 -3.17 -6.26 -17.24
C SER A 156 -2.08 -5.27 -17.65
N PHE A 157 -0.88 -5.29 -17.03
CA PHE A 157 0.23 -4.42 -17.42
C PHE A 157 1.41 -5.20 -18.00
N ALA A 158 1.90 -4.73 -19.14
CA ALA A 158 3.09 -5.29 -19.78
C ALA A 158 4.36 -5.25 -18.90
N TYR A 159 4.36 -4.44 -17.84
CA TYR A 159 5.53 -4.11 -17.02
C TYR A 159 5.37 -4.43 -15.52
N MET A 160 4.49 -5.37 -15.12
CA MET A 160 4.44 -5.90 -13.74
C MET A 160 4.48 -7.43 -13.73
N LYS A 161 5.61 -8.00 -14.16
CA LYS A 161 5.80 -9.46 -14.23
C LYS A 161 6.44 -9.98 -12.95
N ILE A 162 5.64 -10.47 -12.01
CA ILE A 162 6.13 -11.00 -10.73
C ILE A 162 6.09 -12.53 -10.77
N GLU A 163 7.17 -13.21 -10.36
CA GLU A 163 7.35 -14.67 -10.52
C GLU A 163 6.89 -15.52 -9.33
N ASN A 164 6.56 -14.93 -8.18
CA ASN A 164 6.30 -15.68 -6.96
C ASN A 164 5.24 -15.06 -6.03
N ASP A 165 4.79 -15.89 -5.09
CA ASP A 165 4.06 -15.48 -3.90
C ASP A 165 4.97 -14.71 -2.94
N PHE A 166 4.45 -13.65 -2.34
CA PHE A 166 5.18 -12.86 -1.33
C PHE A 166 4.19 -12.19 -0.38
N ALA A 167 4.68 -11.36 0.53
CA ALA A 167 3.84 -10.64 1.47
C ALA A 167 4.09 -9.13 1.49
N ILE A 168 3.04 -8.38 1.83
CA ILE A 168 3.12 -6.97 2.21
C ILE A 168 3.11 -6.91 3.74
N GLU A 169 4.14 -6.31 4.32
CA GLU A 169 4.25 -6.04 5.75
C GLU A 169 3.84 -4.59 6.01
N LEU A 170 2.91 -4.39 6.94
CA LEU A 170 2.45 -3.07 7.38
C LEU A 170 3.02 -2.81 8.77
N LEU A 171 3.78 -1.72 8.90
CA LEU A 171 4.49 -1.38 10.12
C LEU A 171 4.09 0.00 10.64
N ILE A 172 4.01 0.15 11.95
CA ILE A 172 3.86 1.43 12.64
C ILE A 172 5.01 1.58 13.61
N ASP A 173 5.81 2.63 13.45
CA ASP A 173 7.00 2.91 14.27
C ASP A 173 7.98 1.72 14.33
N GLY A 174 8.08 0.98 13.23
CA GLY A 174 8.95 -0.19 13.08
C GLY A 174 8.37 -1.51 13.62
N GLU A 175 7.22 -1.49 14.28
CA GLU A 175 6.52 -2.70 14.73
C GLU A 175 5.63 -3.27 13.61
N LEU A 176 5.70 -4.59 13.39
CA LEU A 176 4.84 -5.27 12.42
C LEU A 176 3.40 -5.39 12.96
N GLU A 177 2.46 -4.73 12.30
CA GLU A 177 1.04 -4.73 12.68
C GLU A 177 0.24 -5.74 11.87
N PHE A 178 0.47 -5.79 10.55
CA PHE A 178 -0.29 -6.65 9.63
C PHE A 178 0.58 -7.25 8.53
N LYS A 179 0.17 -8.42 8.04
CA LYS A 179 0.82 -9.11 6.92
C LYS A 179 -0.23 -9.59 5.90
N LEU A 180 -0.21 -9.00 4.71
CA LEU A 180 -1.08 -9.39 3.60
C LEU A 180 -0.33 -10.32 2.66
N LYS A 181 -0.90 -11.49 2.36
CA LYS A 181 -0.31 -12.42 1.38
C LYS A 181 -0.71 -12.03 -0.04
N ILE A 182 0.25 -12.02 -0.95
CA ILE A 182 0.02 -11.92 -2.39
C ILE A 182 0.24 -13.29 -3.00
N LYS A 183 -0.76 -13.82 -3.69
CA LYS A 183 -0.66 -15.11 -4.38
C LYS A 183 -0.33 -14.88 -5.84
N SER A 184 0.61 -15.64 -6.37
CA SER A 184 0.83 -15.76 -7.81
C SER A 184 -0.40 -16.43 -8.44
N SER A 185 -0.90 -15.85 -9.50
CA SER A 185 -1.90 -16.50 -10.36
C SER A 185 -1.13 -17.55 -11.15
N SER A 186 -1.17 -18.80 -10.69
CA SER A 186 -0.66 -19.97 -11.42
C SER A 186 -1.49 -20.25 -12.66
#